data_AF-A0A1F7FVJ0-F1
#
_entry.id   AF-A0A1F7FVJ0-F1
#
_cell.length_a   1.000
_cell.length_b   1.000
_cell.length_c   1.000
_cell.angle_alpha   90.00
_cell.angle_beta   90.00
_cell.angle_gamma   90.00
#
_symmetry.space_group_name_H-M   'P 1'
#
loop_
_entity.id
_entity.type
_entity.pdbx_description
1 polymer ?
#
loop_
_entity_poly.entity_id
_entity_poly.type
_entity_poly.pdbx_seq_one_letter_code
_entity_poly.pdbx_strand_id
1 'polypeptide(L)'
;MKSNNDKRAGLAGIVLLVFVIICLVGIYFGNQWFNQKYYIRLFDGDVVRYLDMPPYAERLSSADFEMIGVCDLSIGTSKDQISNFFKSMCNRYGYLCTTSEDSIQMEIRRNYSIKGEYETNRLKLRWTPVLPEKLKAVAAALTPKTDK
;
A
#
# COMPACT_ATOMS: atom_id res chain seq x y z
N MET A 1 21.23 -2.33 -56.14
CA MET A 1 20.86 -1.37 -55.08
C MET A 1 20.12 -2.10 -53.98
N LYS A 2 20.76 -2.39 -52.84
CA LYS A 2 20.07 -3.02 -51.69
C LYS A 2 19.28 -1.94 -50.94
N SER A 3 18.00 -2.23 -50.74
CA SER A 3 16.93 -1.38 -50.22
C SER A 3 17.35 -0.47 -49.04
N ASN A 4 17.39 0.85 -49.29
CA ASN A 4 17.42 1.85 -48.21
C ASN A 4 16.09 1.91 -47.42
N ASN A 5 15.01 1.31 -47.96
CA ASN A 5 13.71 1.24 -47.30
C ASN A 5 13.71 0.22 -46.15
N ASP A 6 14.43 -0.89 -46.27
CA ASP A 6 14.45 -1.94 -45.24
C ASP A 6 15.13 -1.45 -43.95
N LYS A 7 16.17 -0.62 -44.09
CA LYS A 7 16.88 0.00 -42.95
C LYS A 7 16.04 1.02 -42.21
N ARG A 8 15.20 1.79 -42.93
CA ARG A 8 14.30 2.79 -42.34
C ARG A 8 13.11 2.13 -41.64
N ALA A 9 12.56 1.07 -42.23
CA ALA A 9 11.51 0.26 -41.59
C ALA A 9 12.05 -0.45 -40.32
N GLY A 10 13.28 -0.98 -40.37
CA GLY A 10 13.94 -1.56 -39.19
C GLY A 10 14.18 -0.54 -38.07
N LEU A 11 14.64 0.67 -38.41
CA LEU A 11 14.84 1.74 -37.42
C LEU A 11 13.51 2.22 -36.81
N ALA A 12 12.47 2.41 -37.62
CA ALA A 12 11.14 2.78 -37.14
C ALA A 12 10.55 1.71 -36.20
N GLY A 13 10.74 0.43 -36.52
CA GLY A 13 10.35 -0.69 -35.65
C GLY A 13 11.07 -0.69 -34.30
N ILE A 14 12.38 -0.41 -34.29
CA ILE A 14 13.17 -0.30 -33.06
C ILE A 14 12.69 0.90 -32.21
N VAL A 15 12.45 2.06 -32.83
CA VAL A 15 11.95 3.25 -32.13
C VAL A 15 10.58 2.97 -31.49
N LEU A 16 9.68 2.31 -32.22
CA LEU A 16 8.37 1.91 -31.69
C LEU A 16 8.51 0.93 -30.51
N LEU A 17 9.40 -0.07 -30.62
CA LEU A 17 9.67 -1.02 -29.54
C LEU A 17 10.15 -0.31 -28.27
N VAL A 18 11.11 0.61 -28.42
CA VAL A 18 11.62 1.41 -27.29
C VAL A 18 10.51 2.24 -26.66
N PHE A 19 9.65 2.87 -27.47
CA PHE A 19 8.52 3.63 -26.96
C PHE A 19 7.54 2.76 -26.17
N VAL A 20 7.20 1.57 -26.68
CA VAL A 20 6.33 0.61 -25.98
C VAL A 20 6.94 0.19 -24.64
N ILE A 21 8.25 -0.08 -24.59
CA ILE A 21 8.94 -0.42 -23.35
C ILE A 21 8.83 0.73 -22.34
N ILE A 22 9.06 1.97 -22.76
CA ILE A 22 8.93 3.15 -21.88
C ILE A 22 7.51 3.29 -21.35
N CYS A 23 6.50 3.11 -22.20
CA CYS A 23 5.09 3.15 -21.77
C CYS A 23 4.77 2.06 -20.75
N LEU A 24 5.21 0.81 -20.99
CA LEU A 24 4.99 -0.30 -20.05
C LEU A 24 5.69 -0.08 -18.71
N VAL A 25 6.93 0.42 -18.74
CA VAL A 25 7.67 0.81 -17.55
C VAL A 25 6.93 1.91 -16.79
N GLY A 26 6.48 2.96 -17.48
CA GLY A 26 5.71 4.05 -16.89
C GLY A 26 4.40 3.57 -16.24
N ILE A 27 3.65 2.69 -16.90
CA ILE A 27 2.44 2.09 -16.36
C ILE A 27 2.74 1.25 -15.12
N TYR A 28 3.81 0.44 -15.17
CA TYR A 28 4.19 -0.41 -14.05
C TYR A 28 4.54 0.41 -12.81
N PHE A 29 5.46 1.38 -12.93
CA PHE A 29 5.87 2.23 -11.81
C PHE A 29 4.75 3.17 -11.35
N GLY A 30 3.94 3.68 -12.28
CA GLY A 30 2.76 4.48 -11.96
C GLY A 30 1.74 3.69 -11.14
N ASN A 31 1.49 2.43 -11.49
CA ASN A 31 0.60 1.56 -10.72
C ASN A 31 1.18 1.22 -9.34
N GLN A 32 2.47 0.95 -9.23
CA GLN A 32 3.11 0.72 -7.92
C GLN A 32 2.98 1.94 -7.02
N TRP A 33 3.30 3.14 -7.54
CA TRP A 33 3.18 4.39 -6.79
C TRP A 33 1.73 4.68 -6.38
N PHE A 34 0.78 4.51 -7.30
CA PHE A 34 -0.64 4.66 -7.01
C PHE A 34 -1.07 3.75 -5.86
N ASN A 35 -0.72 2.46 -5.93
CA ASN A 35 -1.11 1.52 -4.89
C ASN A 35 -0.51 1.85 -3.53
N GLN A 36 0.76 2.26 -3.48
CA GLN A 36 1.42 2.64 -2.23
C GLN A 36 0.83 3.91 -1.60
N LYS A 37 0.40 4.85 -2.45
CA LYS A 37 -0.18 6.12 -2.02
C LYS A 37 -1.60 5.97 -1.49
N TYR A 38 -2.43 5.19 -2.18
CA TYR A 38 -3.87 5.13 -1.91
C TYR A 38 -4.30 3.93 -1.09
N TYR A 39 -3.45 2.91 -0.94
CA TYR A 39 -3.82 1.70 -0.21
C TYR A 39 -2.76 1.25 0.79
N ILE A 40 -3.23 0.59 1.85
CA ILE A 40 -2.45 -0.16 2.81
C ILE A 40 -2.70 -1.65 2.56
N ARG A 41 -1.66 -2.41 2.24
CA ARG A 41 -1.79 -3.85 1.98
C ARG A 41 -1.85 -4.63 3.28
N LEU A 42 -2.81 -5.53 3.36
CA LEU A 42 -3.02 -6.45 4.46
C LEU A 42 -2.81 -7.86 3.94
N PHE A 43 -1.69 -8.48 4.31
CA PHE A 43 -1.40 -9.85 3.90
C PHE A 43 -2.21 -10.84 4.76
N ASP A 44 -3.14 -11.55 4.12
CA ASP A 44 -4.07 -12.49 4.74
C ASP A 44 -3.96 -13.86 4.04
N GLY A 45 -2.81 -14.52 4.21
CA GLY A 45 -2.49 -15.78 3.57
C GLY A 45 -2.18 -15.58 2.09
N ASP A 46 -2.92 -16.27 1.23
CA ASP A 46 -2.78 -16.17 -0.22
C ASP A 46 -3.50 -14.95 -0.82
N VAL A 47 -4.24 -14.20 0.01
CA VAL A 47 -4.98 -13.01 -0.41
C VAL A 47 -4.34 -11.75 0.17
N VAL A 48 -4.19 -10.72 -0.66
CA VAL A 48 -3.86 -9.37 -0.21
C VAL A 48 -5.15 -8.56 -0.18
N ARG A 49 -5.53 -8.10 1.02
CA ARG A 49 -6.62 -7.14 1.19
C ARG A 49 -6.05 -5.73 1.21
N TYR A 50 -6.91 -4.75 0.98
CA TYR A 50 -6.53 -3.35 0.95
C TYR A 50 -7.38 -2.57 1.93
N LEU A 51 -6.75 -1.63 2.64
CA LEU A 51 -7.44 -0.50 3.25
C LEU A 51 -7.15 0.75 2.45
N ASP A 52 -8.14 1.61 2.30
CA ASP A 52 -7.94 2.91 1.69
C ASP A 52 -7.16 3.82 2.64
N MET A 53 -6.25 4.60 2.06
CA MET A 53 -5.60 5.70 2.76
C MET A 53 -6.59 6.85 2.92
N PRO A 54 -6.76 7.43 4.12
CA PRO A 54 -7.52 8.65 4.28
C PRO A 54 -6.95 9.77 3.39
N PRO A 55 -7.78 10.59 2.72
CA PRO A 55 -7.31 11.57 1.74
C PRO A 55 -6.49 12.72 2.35
N TYR A 56 -6.56 12.88 3.67
CA TYR A 56 -5.83 13.86 4.49
C TYR A 56 -4.76 13.20 5.37
N ALA A 57 -4.41 11.94 5.10
CA ALA A 57 -3.31 11.24 5.73
C ALA A 57 -2.16 11.05 4.75
N GLU A 58 -0.94 11.10 5.26
CA GLU A 58 0.28 10.81 4.50
C GLU A 58 1.02 9.65 5.13
N ARG A 59 1.54 8.75 4.30
CA ARG A 59 2.30 7.59 4.75
C ARG A 59 3.67 8.04 5.27
N LEU A 60 4.01 7.66 6.50
CA LEU A 60 5.32 7.88 7.11
C LEU A 60 6.23 6.65 7.00
N SER A 61 5.68 5.45 7.17
CA SER A 61 6.43 4.20 7.07
C SER A 61 6.53 3.69 5.62
N SER A 62 7.64 3.06 5.23
CA SER A 62 7.73 2.37 3.93
C SER A 62 6.58 1.39 3.72
N ALA A 63 6.08 1.28 2.47
CA ALA A 63 5.04 0.31 2.12
C ALA A 63 5.48 -1.15 2.30
N ASP A 64 6.78 -1.41 2.37
CA ASP A 64 7.29 -2.77 2.64
C ASP A 64 7.03 -3.19 4.08
N PHE A 65 6.92 -2.26 5.02
CA PHE A 65 6.66 -2.56 6.43
C PHE A 65 5.25 -3.12 6.69
N GLU A 66 4.37 -3.08 5.69
CA GLU A 66 3.10 -3.78 5.70
C GLU A 66 3.27 -5.31 5.80
N MET A 67 4.37 -5.84 5.27
CA MET A 67 4.71 -7.26 5.41
C MET A 67 5.03 -7.66 6.85
N ILE A 68 5.39 -6.71 7.70
CA ILE A 68 5.61 -6.92 9.14
C ILE A 68 4.49 -6.31 10.01
N GLY A 69 3.41 -5.86 9.37
CA GLY A 69 2.22 -5.42 10.08
C GLY A 69 2.31 -4.00 10.62
N VAL A 70 3.08 -3.14 9.96
CA VAL A 70 3.34 -1.77 10.40
C VAL A 70 2.94 -0.80 9.29
N CYS A 71 2.08 0.16 9.65
CA CYS A 71 1.81 1.33 8.83
C CYS A 71 1.67 2.56 9.74
N ASP A 72 2.53 3.54 9.55
CA ASP A 72 2.48 4.81 10.27
C ASP A 72 2.00 5.91 9.33
N LEU A 73 1.02 6.67 9.78
CA LEU A 73 0.41 7.76 9.02
C LEU A 73 0.59 9.07 9.77
N SER A 74 0.93 10.12 9.03
CA SER A 74 0.74 11.51 9.45
C SER A 74 -0.70 11.90 9.17
N ILE A 75 -1.31 12.65 10.09
CA ILE A 75 -2.70 13.07 10.01
C ILE A 75 -2.73 14.59 9.86
N GLY A 76 -3.24 15.08 8.74
CA GLY A 76 -3.40 16.51 8.46
C GLY A 76 -4.71 17.13 8.98
N THR A 77 -5.47 16.40 9.80
CA THR A 77 -6.81 16.79 10.29
C THR A 77 -7.09 16.22 11.69
N SER A 78 -8.33 16.34 12.18
CA SER A 78 -8.74 15.77 13.47
C SER A 78 -8.83 14.24 13.48
N LYS A 79 -8.58 13.65 14.65
CA LYS A 79 -8.73 12.20 14.90
C LYS A 79 -10.13 11.70 14.53
N ASP A 80 -11.17 12.49 14.81
CA ASP A 80 -12.55 12.14 14.51
C ASP A 80 -12.81 11.96 13.01
N GLN A 81 -12.23 12.82 12.17
CA GLN A 81 -12.40 12.68 10.72
C GLN A 81 -11.76 11.38 10.23
N ILE A 82 -10.52 11.09 10.65
CA ILE A 82 -9.84 9.83 10.34
C ILE A 82 -10.66 8.62 10.81
N SER A 83 -11.11 8.63 12.06
CA SER A 83 -11.93 7.58 12.66
C SER A 83 -13.22 7.36 11.87
N ASN A 84 -13.90 8.44 11.46
CA ASN A 84 -15.12 8.37 10.65
C ASN A 84 -14.86 7.84 9.25
N PHE A 85 -13.73 8.21 8.64
CA PHE A 85 -13.31 7.65 7.35
C PHE A 85 -13.10 6.15 7.44
N PHE A 86 -12.33 5.69 8.42
CA PHE A 86 -12.09 4.25 8.61
C PHE A 86 -13.37 3.50 8.94
N LYS A 87 -14.30 4.07 9.74
CA LYS A 87 -15.63 3.50 9.95
C LYS A 87 -16.41 3.34 8.64
N SER A 88 -16.46 4.39 7.83
CA SER A 88 -17.16 4.37 6.53
C SER A 88 -16.56 3.31 5.59
N MET A 89 -15.23 3.25 5.52
CA MET A 89 -14.49 2.28 4.73
C MET A 89 -14.73 0.84 5.23
N CYS A 90 -14.68 0.62 6.55
CA CYS A 90 -14.98 -0.69 7.13
C CYS A 90 -16.41 -1.13 6.82
N ASN A 91 -17.40 -0.23 6.94
CA ASN A 91 -18.78 -0.52 6.56
C ASN A 91 -18.90 -0.91 5.09
N ARG A 92 -18.17 -0.22 4.19
CA ARG A 92 -18.15 -0.53 2.75
C ARG A 92 -17.59 -1.93 2.45
N TYR A 93 -16.59 -2.38 3.20
CA TYR A 93 -15.96 -3.68 2.99
C TYR A 93 -16.52 -4.81 3.89
N GLY A 94 -17.49 -4.52 4.75
CA GLY A 94 -18.07 -5.50 5.68
C GLY A 94 -17.15 -5.86 6.86
N TYR A 95 -16.25 -4.95 7.24
CA TYR A 95 -15.39 -5.09 8.42
C TYR A 95 -16.05 -4.45 9.66
N LEU A 96 -15.70 -4.93 10.84
CA LEU A 96 -16.14 -4.31 12.09
C LEU A 96 -15.16 -3.21 12.48
N CYS A 97 -15.63 -2.00 12.77
CA CYS A 97 -14.80 -0.89 13.21
C CYS A 97 -15.27 -0.38 14.58
N THR A 98 -14.37 -0.44 15.55
CA THR A 98 -14.56 0.10 16.90
C THR A 98 -13.59 1.25 17.09
N THR A 99 -14.07 2.40 17.55
CA THR A 99 -13.23 3.58 17.81
C THR A 99 -13.39 4.04 19.23
N SER A 100 -12.30 4.45 19.85
CA SER A 100 -12.26 5.20 21.10
C SER A 100 -11.65 6.59 20.85
N GLU A 101 -11.46 7.38 21.90
CA GLU A 101 -10.85 8.72 21.82
C GLU A 101 -9.44 8.69 21.21
N ASP A 102 -8.62 7.70 21.59
CA ASP A 102 -7.20 7.60 21.19
C ASP A 102 -6.86 6.31 20.42
N SER A 103 -7.86 5.50 20.06
CA SER A 103 -7.62 4.28 19.30
C SER A 103 -8.71 3.95 18.30
N ILE A 104 -8.32 3.14 17.32
CA ILE A 104 -9.22 2.52 16.35
C ILE A 104 -8.88 1.04 16.23
N GLN A 105 -9.89 0.18 16.15
CA GLN A 105 -9.72 -1.23 15.91
C GLN A 105 -10.60 -1.64 14.74
N MET A 106 -9.99 -2.25 13.72
CA MET A 106 -10.67 -2.75 12.53
C MET A 106 -10.53 -4.27 12.50
N GLU A 107 -11.62 -5.00 12.70
CA GLU A 107 -11.66 -6.46 12.56
C GLU A 107 -12.10 -6.83 11.15
N ILE A 108 -11.18 -7.41 10.39
CA ILE A 108 -11.37 -7.78 9.00
C ILE A 108 -12.02 -9.16 8.89
N ARG A 109 -11.60 -10.08 9.77
CA ARG A 109 -12.17 -11.42 9.98
C ARG A 109 -11.74 -11.92 11.35
N ARG A 110 -12.31 -13.06 11.78
CA ARG A 110 -11.93 -13.73 13.03
C ARG A 110 -10.41 -13.92 13.11
N ASN A 111 -9.82 -13.42 14.21
CA ASN A 111 -8.39 -13.45 14.51
C ASN A 111 -7.50 -12.63 13.56
N TYR A 112 -8.06 -11.72 12.75
CA TYR A 112 -7.29 -10.79 11.93
C TYR A 112 -7.85 -9.37 12.09
N SER A 113 -7.17 -8.61 12.94
CA SER A 113 -7.55 -7.25 13.30
C SER A 113 -6.38 -6.29 13.21
N ILE A 114 -6.69 -5.04 12.91
CA ILE A 114 -5.75 -3.94 12.88
C ILE A 114 -6.05 -3.04 14.06
N LYS A 115 -5.02 -2.73 14.85
CA LYS A 115 -5.08 -1.80 15.97
C LYS A 115 -4.38 -0.52 15.56
N GLY A 116 -5.08 0.59 15.70
CA GLY A 116 -4.61 1.93 15.47
C GLY A 116 -4.53 2.70 16.78
N GLU A 117 -3.41 3.36 17.02
CA GLU A 117 -3.22 4.24 18.17
C GLU A 117 -2.83 5.64 17.69
N TYR A 118 -3.51 6.65 18.22
CA TYR A 118 -3.22 8.04 17.90
C TYR A 118 -2.12 8.60 18.80
N GLU A 119 -1.08 9.17 18.20
CA GLU A 119 -0.01 9.88 18.88
C GLU A 119 0.12 11.29 18.29
N THR A 120 -0.49 12.27 18.95
CA THR A 120 -0.55 13.66 18.48
C THR A 120 -1.14 13.74 17.06
N ASN A 121 -0.29 13.92 16.04
CA ASN A 121 -0.67 14.02 14.63
C ASN A 121 -0.31 12.75 13.84
N ARG A 122 -0.09 11.63 14.53
CA ARG A 122 0.25 10.34 13.92
C ARG A 122 -0.80 9.30 14.26
N LEU A 123 -1.07 8.40 13.31
CA LEU A 123 -1.82 7.17 13.55
C LEU A 123 -0.88 6.00 13.27
N LYS A 124 -0.63 5.20 14.31
CA LYS A 124 0.16 3.97 14.21
C LYS A 124 -0.77 2.78 14.03
N LEU A 125 -0.81 2.20 12.85
CA LEU A 125 -1.57 0.98 12.54
C LEU A 125 -0.68 -0.25 12.69
N ARG A 126 -1.13 -1.23 13.47
CA ARG A 126 -0.43 -2.46 13.81
C ARG A 126 -1.33 -3.67 13.60
N TRP A 127 -0.83 -4.71 12.96
CA TRP A 127 -1.52 -6.00 12.81
C TRP A 127 -0.52 -7.14 12.72
N THR A 128 -1.01 -8.38 12.70
CA THR A 128 -0.18 -9.57 12.47
C THR A 128 -0.45 -10.08 11.06
N PRO A 129 0.45 -9.83 10.08
CA PRO A 129 0.27 -10.31 8.72
C PRO A 129 0.34 -11.83 8.66
N VAL A 130 -0.45 -12.43 7.78
CA VAL A 130 -0.34 -13.84 7.42
C VAL A 130 0.32 -13.89 6.05
N LEU A 131 1.59 -14.25 6.00
CA LEU A 131 2.38 -14.23 4.77
C LEU A 131 2.47 -15.62 4.12
N PRO A 132 2.41 -15.70 2.77
CA PRO A 132 2.79 -16.90 2.05
C PRO A 132 4.29 -17.14 2.18
N GLU A 133 4.73 -18.39 2.08
CA GLU A 133 6.14 -18.79 2.26
C GLU A 133 7.15 -17.92 1.50
N LYS A 134 6.80 -17.55 0.26
CA LYS A 134 7.63 -16.71 -0.61
C LYS A 134 7.95 -15.33 -0.03
N LEU A 135 7.05 -14.77 0.78
CA LEU A 135 7.19 -13.44 1.36
C LEU A 135 7.78 -13.46 2.77
N LYS A 136 7.83 -14.62 3.45
CA LYS A 136 8.39 -14.73 4.80
C LYS A 136 9.87 -14.34 4.86
N ALA A 137 10.66 -14.76 3.88
CA ALA A 137 12.08 -14.41 3.80
C ALA A 137 12.28 -12.90 3.60
N VAL A 138 11.44 -12.27 2.78
CA VAL A 138 11.47 -10.82 2.54
C VAL A 138 11.10 -10.07 3.81
N ALA A 139 10.03 -10.48 4.50
CA ALA A 139 9.59 -9.87 5.74
C ALA A 139 10.64 -10.00 6.87
N ALA A 140 11.30 -11.16 6.97
CA ALA A 140 12.36 -11.38 7.96
C ALA A 140 13.58 -10.47 7.77
N ALA A 141 13.84 -10.03 6.53
CA ALA A 141 14.92 -9.08 6.23
C ALA A 141 14.55 -7.62 6.58
N LEU A 142 13.25 -7.32 6.77
CA LEU A 142 12.79 -6.00 7.17
C LEU A 142 12.97 -5.84 8.67
N THR A 143 14.05 -5.17 9.07
CA THR A 143 14.18 -4.70 10.45
C THR A 143 13.34 -3.44 10.60
N PRO A 144 12.35 -3.39 11.52
CA PRO A 144 11.81 -2.12 11.93
C PRO A 144 12.98 -1.34 12.55
N LYS A 145 13.40 -0.24 11.93
CA LYS A 145 14.25 0.72 12.63
C LYS A 145 13.41 1.25 13.78
N THR A 146 13.66 0.74 14.97
CA THR A 146 13.16 1.31 16.21
C THR A 146 13.84 2.67 16.33
N ASP A 147 13.19 3.72 15.85
CA ASP A 147 13.58 5.08 16.22
C ASP A 147 13.38 5.18 17.73
N LYS A 148 14.50 5.14 18.46
CA LYS A 148 14.60 5.47 19.88
C LYS A 148 14.48 6.97 20.07
#